data_AF-A0A927NDM3-F1
#
_entry.id   AF-A0A927NDM3-F1
#
_cell.length_a   1.000
_cell.length_b   1.000
_cell.length_c   1.000
_cell.angle_alpha   90.00
_cell.angle_beta   90.00
_cell.angle_gamma   90.00
#
_symmetry.space_group_name_H-M   'P 1'
#
loop_
_entity.id
_entity.type
_entity.pdbx_description
1 polymer ?
#
loop_
_entity_poly.entity_id
_entity_poly.type
_entity_poly.pdbx_seq_one_letter_code
_entity_poly.pdbx_strand_id
1 'polypeptide(L)'
;MKRRKTIAALLAGFCLLTVSACDKTRPDDYGESDNVATGDSSLTDVPTDDGTPDDEPTVPDSTPDSTPDSTPEPEPEPEPPKQTMQQYLRCTTDNVNIRSGAGTSFSVLGQAEEGTMYAITGKIGNWYQTYYRGKTAYVYTEYAAVFSLPKSDNEQAEKVIDEAYKHVGVPYVYGAVRLHDGKGNFLKGFTAQKFDCSSLVQYVYYQAAGKLLDVTTRTQVKQGKFVA
;
A
#
# COMPACT_ATOMS: atom_id res chain seq x y z
N MET A 1 -1.79 5.71 60.23
CA MET A 1 -3.07 6.44 60.06
C MET A 1 -3.75 5.96 58.79
N LYS A 2 -4.92 5.34 58.93
CA LYS A 2 -5.61 4.57 57.88
C LYS A 2 -6.92 5.30 57.57
N ARG A 3 -6.98 6.07 56.47
CA ARG A 3 -8.23 6.71 56.02
C ARG A 3 -8.85 5.87 54.90
N ARG A 4 -10.00 5.27 55.20
CA ARG A 4 -10.87 4.55 54.27
C ARG A 4 -12.11 5.41 53.99
N LYS A 5 -12.76 5.11 52.86
CA LYS A 5 -14.13 5.45 52.41
C LYS A 5 -14.20 6.82 51.70
N THR A 6 -14.89 6.96 50.57
CA THR A 6 -16.17 6.31 50.20
C THR A 6 -16.35 6.28 48.67
N ILE A 7 -16.81 5.14 48.16
CA ILE A 7 -17.29 4.93 46.79
C ILE A 7 -18.75 5.39 46.75
N ALA A 8 -19.11 6.25 45.80
CA ALA A 8 -20.50 6.56 45.47
C ALA A 8 -20.76 6.07 44.05
N ALA A 9 -21.43 4.92 43.97
CA ALA A 9 -22.01 4.39 42.75
C ALA A 9 -23.43 4.98 42.61
N LEU A 10 -23.73 5.63 41.49
CA LEU A 10 -25.08 5.98 41.07
C LEU A 10 -25.36 5.27 39.75
N LEU A 11 -26.11 4.18 39.85
CA LEU A 11 -26.80 3.49 38.77
C LEU A 11 -28.24 4.01 38.72
N ALA A 12 -28.71 4.39 37.52
CA ALA A 12 -30.04 4.09 36.98
C ALA A 12 -30.40 5.11 35.90
N GLY A 13 -30.79 4.64 34.71
CA GLY A 13 -31.26 5.50 33.63
C GLY A 13 -31.41 4.78 32.30
N PHE A 14 -32.12 3.66 32.33
CA PHE A 14 -32.53 2.84 31.20
C PHE A 14 -33.35 3.69 30.20
N CYS A 15 -32.92 3.80 28.95
CA CYS A 15 -33.78 4.24 27.85
C CYS A 15 -33.64 3.22 26.71
N LEU A 16 -34.59 2.29 26.67
CA LEU A 16 -34.78 1.32 25.59
C LEU A 16 -35.32 2.02 24.33
N LEU A 17 -34.70 1.64 23.21
CA LEU A 17 -35.27 1.38 21.88
C LEU A 17 -36.19 2.43 21.24
N THR A 18 -35.68 3.05 20.18
CA THR A 18 -36.43 3.17 18.93
C THR A 18 -35.54 2.73 17.76
N VAL A 19 -35.78 1.51 17.29
CA VAL A 19 -35.41 1.08 15.95
C VAL A 19 -36.30 1.86 14.98
N SER A 20 -35.70 2.75 14.19
CA SER A 20 -36.35 3.32 13.00
C SER A 20 -35.58 2.81 11.79
N ALA A 21 -36.09 1.73 11.21
CA ALA A 21 -35.79 1.33 9.85
C ALA A 21 -36.74 2.09 8.91
N CYS A 22 -36.17 2.93 8.05
CA CYS A 22 -36.72 3.50 6.82
C CYS A 22 -35.57 4.32 6.22
N ASP A 23 -35.29 4.36 4.93
CA ASP A 23 -35.62 3.52 3.79
C ASP A 23 -34.59 3.94 2.73
N LYS A 24 -34.34 3.07 1.76
CA LYS A 24 -33.42 3.36 0.66
C LYS A 24 -33.96 4.55 -0.15
N THR A 25 -33.22 5.66 -0.21
CA THR A 25 -33.30 6.59 -1.34
C THR A 25 -31.90 6.97 -1.79
N ARG A 26 -31.53 6.35 -2.90
CA ARG A 26 -30.44 6.73 -3.81
C ARG A 26 -30.93 7.94 -4.61
N PRO A 27 -30.16 9.02 -4.77
CA PRO A 27 -30.39 9.95 -5.84
C PRO A 27 -29.56 9.50 -7.04
N ASP A 28 -30.28 9.03 -8.03
CA ASP A 28 -29.85 8.98 -9.43
C ASP A 28 -29.81 10.43 -9.92
N ASP A 29 -28.80 10.78 -10.74
CA ASP A 29 -28.88 11.75 -11.86
C ASP A 29 -27.50 12.36 -12.14
N TYR A 30 -26.80 11.81 -13.13
CA TYR A 30 -25.99 12.59 -14.07
C TYR A 30 -25.93 11.77 -15.37
N GLY A 31 -26.57 12.31 -16.41
CA GLY A 31 -26.92 11.64 -17.65
C GLY A 31 -25.77 11.25 -18.58
N GLU A 32 -25.96 10.08 -19.19
CA GLU A 32 -26.21 9.88 -20.63
C GLU A 32 -25.50 10.83 -21.63
N SER A 33 -24.58 10.25 -22.40
CA SER A 33 -24.58 10.46 -23.84
C SER A 33 -24.10 9.18 -24.53
N ASP A 34 -25.07 8.45 -25.09
CA ASP A 34 -24.89 7.38 -26.06
C ASP A 34 -24.10 7.84 -27.28
N ASN A 35 -23.31 6.92 -27.85
CA ASN A 35 -23.36 6.64 -29.28
C ASN A 35 -22.74 5.26 -29.56
N VAL A 36 -23.58 4.34 -30.00
CA VAL A 36 -23.27 3.00 -30.50
C VAL A 36 -23.54 2.97 -32.01
N ALA A 37 -22.61 2.42 -32.81
CA ALA A 37 -22.83 1.66 -34.05
C ALA A 37 -21.45 1.35 -34.69
N THR A 38 -20.91 0.13 -34.66
CA THR A 38 -21.15 -1.08 -35.51
C THR A 38 -20.67 -0.99 -36.97
N GLY A 39 -19.94 -2.04 -37.40
CA GLY A 39 -19.64 -2.44 -38.80
C GLY A 39 -18.14 -2.43 -39.09
N ASP A 40 -17.38 -3.54 -39.12
CA ASP A 40 -17.42 -4.76 -39.96
C ASP A 40 -17.06 -4.53 -41.45
N SER A 41 -16.05 -5.31 -41.89
CA SER A 41 -15.72 -5.74 -43.26
C SER A 41 -15.37 -4.66 -44.30
N SER A 42 -14.64 -4.89 -45.38
CA SER A 42 -13.67 -5.89 -45.87
C SER A 42 -13.41 -5.47 -47.34
N LEU A 43 -12.16 -5.52 -47.78
CA LEU A 43 -11.70 -5.78 -49.17
C LEU A 43 -11.95 -4.81 -50.35
N THR A 44 -10.97 -4.94 -51.27
CA THR A 44 -10.85 -4.56 -52.71
C THR A 44 -10.55 -3.08 -53.03
N ASP A 45 -9.76 -2.69 -54.05
CA ASP A 45 -9.01 -3.37 -55.12
C ASP A 45 -7.91 -2.45 -55.70
N VAL A 46 -6.99 -3.06 -56.48
CA VAL A 46 -5.75 -2.57 -57.14
C VAL A 46 -6.05 -1.70 -58.40
N PRO A 47 -5.14 -0.81 -58.90
CA PRO A 47 -4.14 -1.12 -59.95
C PRO A 47 -2.75 -0.46 -59.73
N THR A 48 -1.62 -1.18 -59.77
CA THR A 48 -0.65 -1.38 -60.88
C THR A 48 -0.27 -0.14 -61.71
N ASP A 49 1.02 0.23 -61.68
CA ASP A 49 1.78 0.52 -62.91
C ASP A 49 3.28 0.21 -62.73
N ASP A 50 3.85 -0.25 -63.82
CA ASP A 50 5.02 -1.11 -64.01
C ASP A 50 6.25 -0.30 -64.48
N GLY A 51 7.47 -0.84 -64.38
CA GLY A 51 8.63 -0.17 -65.00
C GLY A 51 10.04 -0.56 -64.54
N THR A 52 10.38 -1.85 -64.62
CA THR A 52 11.77 -2.40 -64.72
C THR A 52 12.31 -2.09 -66.16
N PRO A 53 13.61 -2.27 -66.57
CA PRO A 53 14.60 -3.16 -65.97
C PRO A 53 16.11 -2.85 -66.14
N ASP A 54 16.90 -3.78 -65.57
CA ASP A 54 18.25 -4.27 -65.94
C ASP A 54 19.47 -3.33 -65.90
N ASP A 55 20.49 -3.68 -65.10
CA ASP A 55 21.66 -4.44 -65.58
C ASP A 55 22.71 -4.59 -64.43
N GLU A 56 23.20 -5.80 -64.21
CA GLU A 56 24.36 -6.15 -63.36
C GLU A 56 25.43 -6.73 -64.30
N PRO A 57 26.73 -6.43 -64.13
CA PRO A 57 27.60 -7.55 -63.72
C PRO A 57 28.87 -7.16 -62.90
N THR A 58 29.15 -7.98 -61.86
CA THR A 58 30.43 -8.66 -61.49
C THR A 58 31.74 -7.90 -61.13
N VAL A 59 32.14 -8.06 -59.85
CA VAL A 59 33.45 -8.47 -59.19
C VAL A 59 34.82 -8.26 -59.88
N PRO A 60 36.01 -8.12 -59.18
CA PRO A 60 36.37 -8.73 -57.89
C PRO A 60 37.34 -7.98 -56.92
N ASP A 61 37.49 -8.64 -55.77
CA ASP A 61 38.40 -8.58 -54.62
C ASP A 61 39.86 -8.07 -54.77
N SER A 62 40.36 -7.40 -53.72
CA SER A 62 41.77 -7.38 -53.28
C SER A 62 41.88 -6.76 -51.86
N THR A 63 42.12 -7.60 -50.84
CA THR A 63 42.85 -7.26 -49.60
C THR A 63 44.35 -7.57 -49.81
N PRO A 64 45.35 -7.22 -48.96
CA PRO A 64 45.30 -6.75 -47.56
C PRO A 64 46.31 -5.62 -47.20
N ASP A 65 46.25 -5.05 -45.99
CA ASP A 65 47.43 -4.97 -45.10
C ASP A 65 47.02 -4.62 -43.65
N SER A 66 47.70 -5.25 -42.69
CA SER A 66 47.39 -5.26 -41.26
C SER A 66 48.26 -4.29 -40.50
N THR A 67 47.68 -3.55 -39.55
CA THR A 67 48.40 -2.93 -38.43
C THR A 67 47.74 -3.41 -37.13
N PRO A 68 48.48 -3.91 -36.14
CA PRO A 68 47.88 -4.39 -34.89
C PRO A 68 47.62 -3.19 -34.00
N ASP A 69 46.36 -2.78 -33.89
CA ASP A 69 45.96 -1.82 -32.86
C ASP A 69 45.17 -2.56 -31.78
N SER A 70 45.63 -2.42 -30.54
CA SER A 70 45.13 -3.17 -29.40
C SER A 70 43.82 -2.55 -28.96
N THR A 71 42.71 -3.19 -29.32
CA THR A 71 41.38 -2.87 -28.82
C THR A 71 41.39 -2.90 -27.28
N PRO A 72 41.07 -1.81 -26.57
CA PRO A 72 40.90 -1.85 -25.13
C PRO A 72 39.71 -2.77 -24.82
N GLU A 73 39.95 -3.74 -23.93
CA GLU A 73 38.92 -4.63 -23.41
C GLU A 73 37.79 -3.78 -22.79
N PRO A 74 36.52 -3.98 -23.17
CA PRO A 74 35.43 -3.14 -22.69
C PRO A 74 35.31 -3.27 -21.17
N GLU A 75 35.35 -2.12 -20.48
CA GLU A 75 35.05 -2.00 -19.07
C GLU A 75 33.66 -2.62 -18.80
N PRO A 76 33.50 -3.50 -17.79
CA PRO A 76 32.24 -4.17 -17.54
C PRO A 76 31.14 -3.13 -17.25
N GLU A 77 30.08 -3.19 -18.05
CA GLU A 77 28.89 -2.37 -17.85
C GLU A 77 28.34 -2.59 -16.43
N PRO A 78 27.98 -1.53 -15.69
CA PRO A 78 27.49 -1.67 -14.33
C PRO A 78 26.24 -2.56 -14.30
N GLU A 79 26.31 -3.67 -13.56
CA GLU A 79 25.16 -4.56 -13.38
C GLU A 79 23.96 -3.78 -12.83
N PRO A 80 22.74 -4.01 -13.36
CA PRO A 80 21.54 -3.34 -12.88
C PRO A 80 21.36 -3.58 -11.37
N PRO A 81 20.91 -2.57 -10.61
CA PRO A 81 20.84 -2.66 -9.16
C PRO A 81 19.95 -3.83 -8.73
N LYS A 82 20.51 -4.73 -7.92
CA LYS A 82 19.82 -5.92 -7.40
C LYS A 82 18.66 -5.48 -6.52
N GLN A 83 17.43 -5.67 -7.01
CA GLN A 83 16.21 -5.29 -6.29
C GLN A 83 16.07 -6.12 -5.01
N THR A 84 15.94 -5.45 -3.86
CA THR A 84 15.64 -6.09 -2.58
C THR A 84 14.14 -6.34 -2.45
N MET A 85 13.74 -7.51 -1.96
CA MET A 85 12.34 -7.87 -1.75
C MET A 85 11.93 -7.64 -0.29
N GLN A 86 10.73 -7.08 -0.07
CA GLN A 86 10.08 -7.00 1.24
C GLN A 86 9.03 -8.11 1.36
N GLN A 87 9.03 -8.79 2.50
CA GLN A 87 8.09 -9.88 2.79
C GLN A 87 6.94 -9.42 3.69
N TYR A 88 5.76 -9.92 3.37
CA TYR A 88 4.51 -9.72 4.08
C TYR A 88 3.85 -11.08 4.32
N LEU A 89 3.08 -11.19 5.40
CA LEU A 89 2.18 -12.32 5.58
C LEU A 89 0.80 -11.88 5.13
N ARG A 90 0.11 -12.73 4.36
CA ARG A 90 -1.27 -12.54 3.93
C ARG A 90 -2.11 -13.64 4.55
N CYS A 91 -3.12 -13.26 5.34
CA CYS A 91 -4.05 -14.22 5.93
C CYS A 91 -4.82 -14.99 4.85
N THR A 92 -4.95 -16.30 5.03
CA THR A 92 -5.56 -17.21 4.04
C THR A 92 -6.99 -17.62 4.40
N THR A 93 -7.48 -17.24 5.57
CA THR A 93 -8.85 -17.49 6.04
C THR A 93 -9.32 -16.31 6.87
N ASP A 94 -10.63 -16.25 7.13
CA ASP A 94 -11.20 -15.29 8.09
C ASP A 94 -10.91 -15.66 9.54
N ASN A 95 -11.16 -14.71 10.44
CA ASN A 95 -11.12 -14.89 11.90
C ASN A 95 -9.77 -15.40 12.47
N VAL A 96 -8.65 -15.14 11.78
CA VAL A 96 -7.32 -15.60 12.20
C VAL A 96 -6.89 -14.88 13.46
N ASN A 97 -6.61 -15.63 14.53
CA ASN A 97 -6.19 -15.06 15.80
C ASN A 97 -4.82 -14.39 15.71
N ILE A 98 -4.77 -13.12 16.10
CA ILE A 98 -3.54 -12.34 16.26
C ILE A 98 -3.19 -12.33 17.73
N ARG A 99 -2.03 -12.90 18.11
CA ARG A 99 -1.68 -13.16 19.51
C ARG A 99 -0.57 -12.26 20.02
N SER A 100 -0.53 -12.09 21.33
CA SER A 100 0.51 -11.30 22.03
C SER A 100 1.86 -12.00 22.14
N GLY A 101 1.95 -13.28 21.78
CA GLY A 101 3.18 -14.08 21.83
C GLY A 101 3.11 -15.29 20.90
N ALA A 102 4.27 -15.90 20.65
CA ALA A 102 4.43 -17.06 19.78
C ALA A 102 3.95 -18.36 20.46
N GLY A 103 2.62 -18.52 20.58
CA GLY A 103 2.01 -19.71 21.18
C GLY A 103 0.51 -19.57 21.39
N THR A 104 -0.19 -20.70 21.51
CA THR A 104 -1.66 -20.73 21.71
C THR A 104 -2.09 -20.34 23.12
N SER A 105 -1.18 -20.35 24.09
CA SER A 105 -1.41 -19.91 25.48
C SER A 105 -1.39 -18.40 25.66
N PHE A 106 -0.84 -17.64 24.70
CA PHE A 106 -0.81 -16.19 24.76
C PHE A 106 -2.17 -15.58 24.41
N SER A 107 -2.47 -14.41 25.00
CA SER A 107 -3.73 -13.70 24.78
C SER A 107 -3.95 -13.32 23.32
N VAL A 108 -5.22 -13.36 22.88
CA VAL A 108 -5.65 -12.87 21.57
C VAL A 108 -5.82 -11.35 21.65
N LEU A 109 -5.10 -10.62 20.80
CA LEU A 109 -5.16 -9.17 20.68
C LEU A 109 -6.30 -8.71 19.75
N GLY A 110 -6.66 -9.57 18.80
CA GLY A 110 -7.69 -9.34 17.79
C GLY A 110 -7.71 -10.48 16.79
N GLN A 111 -8.51 -10.32 15.73
CA GLN A 111 -8.62 -11.26 14.63
C GLN A 111 -8.38 -10.53 13.30
N ALA A 112 -7.82 -11.25 12.33
CA ALA A 112 -7.64 -10.81 10.95
C ALA A 112 -8.64 -11.52 10.03
N GLU A 113 -9.13 -10.79 9.03
CA GLU A 113 -9.93 -11.36 7.94
C GLU A 113 -9.03 -11.87 6.82
N GLU A 114 -9.59 -12.72 5.96
CA GLU A 114 -8.91 -13.25 4.78
C GLU A 114 -8.34 -12.11 3.92
N GLY A 115 -7.15 -12.32 3.38
CA GLY A 115 -6.49 -11.35 2.52
C GLY A 115 -5.80 -10.19 3.26
N THR A 116 -6.06 -10.01 4.57
CA THR A 116 -5.36 -8.98 5.34
C THR A 116 -3.86 -9.23 5.33
N MET A 117 -3.08 -8.19 5.01
CA MET A 117 -1.63 -8.26 4.94
C MET A 117 -0.97 -7.56 6.13
N TYR A 118 0.11 -8.17 6.63
CA TYR A 118 0.93 -7.59 7.69
C TYR A 118 2.42 -7.71 7.35
N ALA A 119 3.23 -6.79 7.86
CA ALA A 119 4.69 -6.87 7.71
C ALA A 119 5.26 -8.06 8.47
N ILE A 120 6.17 -8.82 7.85
CA ILE A 120 6.93 -9.86 8.56
C ILE A 120 8.16 -9.21 9.17
N THR A 121 8.26 -9.25 10.50
CA THR A 121 9.40 -8.71 11.26
C THR A 121 10.30 -9.80 11.83
N GLY A 122 9.87 -11.06 11.72
CA GLY A 122 10.61 -12.21 12.21
C GLY A 122 9.75 -13.46 12.23
N LYS A 123 10.32 -14.56 12.72
CA LYS A 123 9.66 -15.85 12.87
C LYS A 123 10.19 -16.56 14.11
N ILE A 124 9.30 -17.13 14.92
CA ILE A 124 9.63 -17.93 16.09
C ILE A 124 8.86 -19.25 15.99
N GLY A 125 9.56 -20.34 15.67
CA GLY A 125 8.92 -21.62 15.38
C GLY A 125 7.87 -21.49 14.27
N ASN A 126 6.63 -21.87 14.57
CA ASN A 126 5.49 -21.81 13.65
C ASN A 126 4.69 -20.50 13.77
N TRP A 127 5.31 -19.42 14.22
CA TRP A 127 4.67 -18.11 14.37
C TRP A 127 5.44 -17.05 13.60
N TYR A 128 4.75 -16.35 12.70
CA TYR A 128 5.26 -15.11 12.13
C TYR A 128 5.12 -13.99 13.15
N GLN A 129 6.18 -13.21 13.33
CA GLN A 129 6.16 -11.98 14.12
C GLN A 129 5.77 -10.81 13.22
N THR A 130 4.85 -9.98 13.69
CA THR A 130 4.29 -8.85 12.96
C THR A 130 3.93 -7.69 13.88
N TYR A 131 3.29 -6.66 13.34
CA TYR A 131 2.67 -5.58 14.10
C TYR A 131 1.14 -5.66 14.02
N TYR A 132 0.49 -5.33 15.13
CA TYR A 132 -0.96 -5.14 15.20
C TYR A 132 -1.26 -4.02 16.19
N ARG A 133 -1.96 -2.98 15.73
CA ARG A 133 -2.32 -1.81 16.55
C ARG A 133 -1.12 -1.18 17.29
N GLY A 134 0.00 -1.04 16.58
CA GLY A 134 1.24 -0.45 17.08
C GLY A 134 2.06 -1.34 18.03
N LYS A 135 1.68 -2.61 18.20
CA LYS A 135 2.37 -3.56 19.10
C LYS A 135 2.89 -4.76 18.32
N THR A 136 3.97 -5.36 18.81
CA THR A 136 4.41 -6.68 18.33
C THR A 136 3.33 -7.72 18.58
N ALA A 137 3.07 -8.53 17.56
CA ALA A 137 2.05 -9.57 17.56
C ALA A 137 2.50 -10.78 16.75
N TYR A 138 1.74 -11.87 16.85
CA TYR A 138 2.09 -13.15 16.24
C TYR A 138 0.90 -13.79 15.55
N VAL A 139 1.16 -14.34 14.36
CA VAL A 139 0.19 -15.08 13.54
C VAL A 139 0.76 -16.47 13.26
N TYR A 140 -0.06 -17.50 13.44
CA TYR A 140 0.36 -18.88 13.21
C TYR A 140 0.56 -19.13 11.72
N THR A 141 1.63 -19.83 11.34
CA THR A 141 2.08 -19.94 9.94
C THR A 141 1.07 -20.68 9.05
N GLU A 142 0.24 -21.57 9.59
CA GLU A 142 -0.74 -22.34 8.83
C GLU A 142 -1.90 -21.48 8.30
N TYR A 143 -2.15 -20.31 8.91
CA TYR A 143 -3.21 -19.39 8.51
C TYR A 143 -2.72 -18.22 7.67
N ALA A 144 -1.48 -18.28 7.16
CA ALA A 144 -0.89 -17.19 6.39
C ALA A 144 0.08 -17.69 5.31
N ALA A 145 0.01 -17.04 4.16
CA ALA A 145 0.98 -17.19 3.07
C ALA A 145 1.98 -16.03 3.07
N VAL A 146 3.23 -16.29 2.68
CA VAL A 146 4.22 -15.23 2.47
C VAL A 146 4.03 -14.61 1.10
N PHE A 147 3.98 -13.29 1.05
CA PHE A 147 3.87 -12.49 -0.16
C PHE A 147 5.06 -11.53 -0.23
N SER A 148 5.78 -11.54 -1.35
CA SER A 148 6.99 -10.74 -1.54
C SER A 148 6.76 -9.66 -2.57
N LEU A 149 7.08 -8.42 -2.23
CA LEU A 149 7.03 -7.28 -3.15
C LEU A 149 8.44 -6.70 -3.33
N PRO A 150 8.81 -6.24 -4.55
CA PRO A 150 10.04 -5.48 -4.72
C PRO A 150 9.94 -4.18 -3.92
N LYS A 151 11.02 -3.83 -3.22
CA LYS A 151 11.13 -2.53 -2.56
C LYS A 151 11.33 -1.43 -3.59
N SER A 152 10.80 -0.26 -3.29
CA SER A 152 11.19 0.95 -3.99
C SER A 152 12.64 1.29 -3.69
N ASP A 153 13.30 1.89 -4.67
CA ASP A 153 14.56 2.63 -4.55
C ASP A 153 14.45 3.87 -3.65
N ASN A 154 13.24 4.36 -3.37
CA ASN A 154 12.99 5.50 -2.49
C ASN A 154 12.91 5.07 -1.01
N GLU A 155 14.01 5.24 -0.27
CA GLU A 155 14.10 4.91 1.16
C GLU A 155 13.03 5.62 2.02
N GLN A 156 12.66 6.85 1.68
CA GLN A 156 11.65 7.60 2.46
C GLN A 156 10.25 7.01 2.26
N ALA A 157 9.94 6.54 1.05
CA ALA A 157 8.69 5.85 0.77
C ALA A 157 8.63 4.52 1.54
N GLU A 158 9.72 3.75 1.57
CA GLU A 158 9.80 2.51 2.35
C GLU A 158 9.60 2.76 3.85
N LYS A 159 10.18 3.83 4.42
CA LYS A 159 9.92 4.21 5.83
C LYS A 159 8.46 4.53 6.10
N VAL A 160 7.79 5.21 5.17
CA VAL A 160 6.35 5.53 5.27
C VAL A 160 5.53 4.23 5.24
N ILE A 161 5.87 3.30 4.35
CA ILE A 161 5.20 1.99 4.27
C ILE A 161 5.40 1.19 5.57
N ASP A 162 6.64 1.10 6.06
CA ASP A 162 6.98 0.38 7.30
C ASP A 162 6.24 0.96 8.50
N GLU A 163 6.16 2.29 8.61
CA GLU A 163 5.40 2.94 9.67
C GLU A 163 3.91 2.70 9.54
N ALA A 164 3.35 2.73 8.32
CA ALA A 164 1.94 2.44 8.08
C ALA A 164 1.56 1.03 8.52
N TYR A 165 2.38 0.02 8.22
CA TYR A 165 2.12 -1.37 8.60
C TYR A 165 2.05 -1.60 10.12
N LYS A 166 2.65 -0.73 10.93
CA LYS A 166 2.51 -0.80 12.39
C LYS A 166 1.08 -0.56 12.85
N HIS A 167 0.29 0.18 12.08
CA HIS A 167 -1.07 0.60 12.45
C HIS A 167 -2.16 -0.26 11.83
N VAL A 168 -1.82 -1.38 11.17
CA VAL A 168 -2.84 -2.34 10.72
C VAL A 168 -3.65 -2.84 11.92
N GLY A 169 -4.97 -2.85 11.75
CA GLY A 169 -5.94 -3.20 12.78
C GLY A 169 -6.36 -2.05 13.70
N VAL A 170 -5.74 -0.85 13.62
CA VAL A 170 -6.21 0.33 14.36
C VAL A 170 -7.61 0.71 13.86
N PRO A 171 -8.61 0.89 14.75
CA PRO A 171 -9.97 1.18 14.33
C PRO A 171 -10.08 2.51 13.59
N TYR A 172 -10.91 2.51 12.55
CA TYR A 172 -11.33 3.73 11.88
C TYR A 172 -12.28 4.52 12.78
N VAL A 173 -12.01 5.82 12.96
CA VAL A 173 -12.91 6.75 13.66
C VAL A 173 -12.98 8.04 12.87
N TYR A 174 -14.15 8.34 12.33
CA TYR A 174 -14.38 9.58 11.57
C TYR A 174 -14.03 10.81 12.41
N GLY A 175 -13.22 11.71 11.86
CA GLY A 175 -12.78 12.91 12.55
C GLY A 175 -11.88 12.65 13.75
N ALA A 176 -11.13 11.52 13.76
CA ALA A 176 -10.13 11.27 14.79
C ALA A 176 -9.20 12.49 14.96
N VAL A 177 -8.85 12.77 16.22
CA VAL A 177 -7.94 13.87 16.54
C VAL A 177 -6.62 13.61 15.84
N ARG A 178 -6.13 14.60 15.11
CA ARG A 178 -4.88 14.55 14.35
C ARG A 178 -3.69 14.76 15.24
N LEU A 179 -2.51 14.38 14.76
CA LEU A 179 -1.27 14.64 15.49
C LEU A 179 -1.05 16.15 15.62
N HIS A 180 -1.21 16.90 14.54
CA HIS A 180 -1.01 18.35 14.50
C HIS A 180 -2.07 19.07 13.66
N ASP A 181 -2.13 20.40 13.81
CA ASP A 181 -3.07 21.30 13.13
C ASP A 181 -2.70 21.67 11.67
N GLY A 182 -1.77 20.93 11.06
CA GLY A 182 -1.17 21.27 9.75
C GLY A 182 -0.09 22.35 9.78
N LYS A 183 0.06 23.10 10.89
CA LYS A 183 1.08 24.15 11.08
C LYS A 183 2.20 23.73 12.03
N GLY A 184 2.17 22.47 12.49
CA GLY A 184 3.14 21.90 13.43
C GLY A 184 2.75 22.04 14.89
N ASN A 185 1.58 22.59 15.23
CA ASN A 185 1.11 22.60 16.61
C ASN A 185 0.42 21.27 16.93
N PHE A 186 0.95 20.55 17.91
CA PHE A 186 0.37 19.28 18.33
C PHE A 186 -0.97 19.46 19.02
N LEU A 187 -1.95 18.64 18.62
CA LEU A 187 -3.29 18.71 19.18
C LEU A 187 -3.40 17.91 20.47
N LYS A 188 -4.12 18.48 21.45
CA LYS A 188 -4.45 17.79 22.69
C LYS A 188 -5.43 16.65 22.42
N GLY A 189 -5.24 15.51 23.09
CA GLY A 189 -6.12 14.35 22.94
C GLY A 189 -5.85 13.50 21.70
N PHE A 190 -4.77 13.78 20.96
CA PHE A 190 -4.26 12.87 19.94
C PHE A 190 -3.95 11.49 20.54
N THR A 191 -4.22 10.44 19.76
CA THR A 191 -3.92 9.05 20.10
C THR A 191 -3.69 8.26 18.82
N ALA A 192 -2.64 7.44 18.80
CA ALA A 192 -2.34 6.52 17.69
C ALA A 192 -3.18 5.23 17.74
N GLN A 193 -4.22 5.17 18.59
CA GLN A 193 -5.11 4.01 18.72
C GLN A 193 -6.42 4.16 17.94
N LYS A 194 -6.58 5.24 17.18
CA LYS A 194 -7.71 5.46 16.26
C LYS A 194 -7.31 6.47 15.19
N PHE A 195 -7.78 6.27 13.97
CA PHE A 195 -7.52 7.20 12.88
C PHE A 195 -8.74 7.34 11.96
N ASP A 196 -8.94 8.51 11.38
CA ASP A 196 -9.59 8.65 10.07
C ASP A 196 -8.56 8.52 8.94
N CYS A 197 -9.03 8.46 7.68
CA CYS A 197 -8.16 8.27 6.51
C CYS A 197 -7.04 9.31 6.42
N SER A 198 -7.38 10.60 6.51
CA SER A 198 -6.41 11.69 6.41
C SER A 198 -5.47 11.80 7.62
N SER A 199 -5.95 11.43 8.80
CA SER A 199 -5.18 11.50 10.05
C SER A 199 -4.14 10.38 10.13
N LEU A 200 -4.43 9.18 9.62
CA LEU A 200 -3.44 8.12 9.49
C LEU A 200 -2.32 8.54 8.54
N VAL A 201 -2.68 9.05 7.35
CA VAL A 201 -1.71 9.53 6.35
C VAL A 201 -0.83 10.62 6.97
N GLN A 202 -1.42 11.63 7.59
CA GLN A 202 -0.66 12.69 8.26
C GLN A 202 0.29 12.13 9.33
N TYR A 203 -0.22 11.25 10.20
CA TYR A 203 0.57 10.66 11.27
C TYR A 203 1.77 9.87 10.72
N VAL A 204 1.54 8.98 9.76
CA VAL A 204 2.59 8.13 9.19
C VAL A 204 3.68 8.98 8.51
N TYR A 205 3.30 9.96 7.70
CA TYR A 205 4.27 10.83 7.01
C TYR A 205 5.09 11.67 7.99
N TYR A 206 4.46 12.13 9.07
CA TYR A 206 5.17 12.85 10.12
C TYR A 206 6.16 11.94 10.85
N GLN A 207 5.72 10.76 11.29
CA GLN A 207 6.55 9.83 12.06
C GLN A 207 7.71 9.23 11.24
N ALA A 208 7.47 8.91 9.97
CA ALA A 208 8.45 8.25 9.13
C ALA A 208 9.43 9.23 8.44
N ALA A 209 8.94 10.41 8.06
CA ALA A 209 9.66 11.34 7.18
C ALA A 209 9.70 12.79 7.68
N GLY A 210 9.16 13.07 8.88
CA GLY A 210 9.10 14.42 9.44
C GLY A 210 8.29 15.40 8.60
N LYS A 211 7.38 14.90 7.74
CA LYS A 211 6.61 15.75 6.82
C LYS A 211 5.32 16.22 7.49
N LEU A 212 5.17 17.54 7.59
CA LEU A 212 3.94 18.18 8.03
C LEU A 212 2.96 18.26 6.86
N LEU A 213 1.98 17.36 6.85
CA LEU A 213 0.88 17.38 5.89
C LEU A 213 -0.31 18.17 6.41
N ASP A 214 -1.11 18.72 5.48
CA ASP A 214 -2.37 19.35 5.85
C ASP A 214 -3.34 18.34 6.48
N VAL A 215 -4.41 18.87 7.08
CA VAL A 215 -5.28 18.10 7.96
C VAL A 215 -6.29 17.21 7.23
N THR A 216 -6.88 17.64 6.12
CA THR A 216 -7.94 16.87 5.44
C THR A 216 -7.46 16.25 4.13
N THR A 217 -8.16 15.22 3.64
CA THR A 217 -7.91 14.67 2.30
C THR A 217 -8.00 15.75 1.21
N ARG A 218 -8.96 16.68 1.31
CA ARG A 218 -9.16 17.80 0.36
C ARG A 218 -7.96 18.74 0.28
N THR A 219 -7.23 18.88 1.37
CA THR A 219 -6.03 19.73 1.44
C THR A 219 -4.78 18.93 1.10
N GLN A 220 -4.66 17.69 1.60
CA GLN A 220 -3.53 16.79 1.32
C GLN A 220 -3.38 16.46 -0.17
N VAL A 221 -4.47 16.29 -0.93
CA VAL A 221 -4.42 16.02 -2.38
C VAL A 221 -3.77 17.15 -3.19
N LYS A 222 -3.70 18.36 -2.63
CA LYS A 222 -3.04 19.51 -3.25
C LYS A 222 -1.55 19.62 -2.90
N GLN A 223 -1.04 18.68 -2.11
CA GLN A 223 0.34 18.67 -1.64
C GLN A 223 1.16 17.60 -2.35
N GLY A 224 2.47 17.84 -2.47
CA GLY A 224 3.40 16.91 -3.11
C GLY A 224 3.54 17.15 -4.61
N LYS A 225 4.19 16.20 -5.29
CA LYS A 225 4.36 16.19 -6.74
C LYS A 225 3.21 15.42 -7.37
N PHE A 226 2.53 16.03 -8.34
CA PHE A 226 1.51 15.35 -9.13
C PHE A 226 2.13 14.19 -9.93
N VAL A 227 1.46 13.04 -9.93
CA VAL A 227 1.82 11.84 -10.71
C VAL A 227 0.62 11.52 -11.59
N ALA A 228 0.82 11.53 -12.90
CA ALA A 228 -0.20 11.33 -13.93
C ALA A 228 -0.33 9.87 -14.33
#